data_AF-A0A846YPW5-F1
#
_entry.id   AF-A0A846YPW5-F1
#
_cell.length_a   1.000
_cell.length_b   1.000
_cell.length_c   1.000
_cell.angle_alpha   90.00
_cell.angle_beta   90.00
_cell.angle_gamma   90.00
#
_symmetry.space_group_name_H-M   'P 1'
#
loop_
_entity.id
_entity.type
_entity.pdbx_description
1 polymer ?
#
loop_
_entity_poly.entity_id
_entity_poly.type
_entity_poly.pdbx_seq_one_letter_code
_entity_poly.pdbx_strand_id
1 'polypeptide(L)' 'MDYPASKDDLVRHARDHGADDHIVEALQSMPDREYDGPSGVSKEITKTS' A
#
# COMPACT_ATOMS: atom_id res chain seq x y z
N MET A 1 -4.78 -8.28 -9.14
CA MET A 1 -4.43 -6.91 -8.73
C MET A 1 -4.44 -6.09 -9.99
N ASP A 2 -5.53 -5.37 -10.18
CA ASP A 2 -5.73 -4.47 -11.30
C ASP A 2 -5.49 -3.06 -10.77
N TYR A 3 -4.66 -2.31 -11.49
CA TYR A 3 -4.36 -0.92 -11.18
C TYR A 3 -5.20 0.00 -12.09
N PRO A 4 -5.58 1.19 -11.63
CA PRO A 4 -5.25 1.80 -10.34
C PRO A 4 -5.95 1.15 -9.15
N ALA A 5 -5.28 1.11 -7.99
CA ALA A 5 -5.81 0.58 -6.74
C ALA A 5 -5.82 1.68 -5.65
N SER A 6 -6.85 1.69 -4.82
CA SER A 6 -6.93 2.62 -3.69
C SER A 6 -6.03 2.20 -2.54
N LYS A 7 -5.71 3.14 -1.63
CA LYS A 7 -5.02 2.84 -0.37
C LYS A 7 -5.68 1.68 0.39
N ASP A 8 -7.00 1.70 0.50
CA ASP A 8 -7.77 0.65 1.18
C ASP A 8 -7.67 -0.71 0.49
N ASP A 9 -7.66 -0.76 -0.85
CA ASP A 9 -7.44 -2.00 -1.60
C ASP A 9 -6.04 -2.57 -1.34
N LEU A 10 -5.03 -1.70 -1.27
CA LEU A 10 -3.65 -2.10 -0.97
C LEU A 10 -3.54 -2.65 0.46
N VAL A 11 -4.13 -1.96 1.44
CA VAL A 11 -4.19 -2.40 2.85
C VAL A 11 -4.89 -3.75 2.96
N ARG A 12 -6.04 -3.89 2.29
CA ARG A 12 -6.83 -5.13 2.30
C ARG A 12 -6.05 -6.28 1.65
N HIS A 13 -5.43 -6.04 0.50
CA HIS A 13 -4.61 -7.04 -0.19
C HIS A 13 -3.39 -7.45 0.65
N ALA A 14 -2.68 -6.49 1.23
CA ALA A 14 -1.55 -6.75 2.12
C ALA A 14 -1.98 -7.63 3.31
N ARG A 15 -3.10 -7.28 3.98
CA ARG A 15 -3.65 -8.07 5.09
C ARG A 15 -4.06 -9.49 4.65
N ASP A 16 -4.73 -9.62 3.51
CA ASP A 16 -5.19 -10.91 2.98
C ASP A 16 -4.01 -11.83 2.63
N HIS A 17 -2.90 -11.24 2.15
CA HIS A 17 -1.67 -11.94 1.82
C HIS A 17 -0.72 -12.15 3.02
N GLY A 18 -1.13 -11.78 4.24
CA GLY A 18 -0.32 -11.97 5.45
C GLY A 18 0.90 -11.05 5.52
N ALA A 19 0.82 -9.84 4.95
CA ALA A 19 1.85 -8.83 5.14
C ALA A 19 1.96 -8.45 6.62
N ASP A 20 3.18 -8.17 7.05
CA ASP A 20 3.46 -7.74 8.42
C ASP A 20 2.72 -6.45 8.79
N ASP A 21 2.40 -6.31 10.08
CA ASP A 21 1.67 -5.15 10.61
C ASP A 21 2.35 -3.83 10.26
N HIS A 22 3.69 -3.78 10.25
CA HIS A 22 4.44 -2.58 9.87
C HIS A 22 4.20 -2.15 8.41
N ILE A 23 4.01 -3.11 7.50
CA ILE A 23 3.68 -2.83 6.09
C ILE A 23 2.25 -2.31 6.00
N VAL A 24 1.33 -2.95 6.73
CA VAL A 24 -0.08 -2.53 6.78
C VAL A 24 -0.22 -1.12 7.34
N GLU A 25 0.50 -0.80 8.42
CA GLU A 25 0.54 0.54 9.01
C GLU A 25 1.16 1.57 8.06
N ALA A 26 2.25 1.22 7.37
CA ALA A 26 2.85 2.09 6.36
C ALA A 26 1.84 2.41 5.23
N LEU A 27 1.13 1.39 4.75
CA LEU A 27 0.06 1.54 3.75
C LEU A 27 -1.11 2.38 4.28
N GLN A 28 -1.49 2.26 5.55
CA GLN A 28 -2.54 3.07 6.16
C GLN A 28 -2.13 4.54 6.35
N SER A 29 -0.84 4.79 6.58
CA SER A 29 -0.29 6.14 6.71
C SER A 29 -0.12 6.86 5.37
N MET A 30 -0.27 6.15 4.25
CA MET A 30 -0.17 6.74 2.92
C MET A 30 -1.38 7.64 2.61
N PRO A 31 -1.18 8.69 1.78
CA PRO A 31 -2.27 9.58 1.39
C PRO A 31 -3.39 8.80 0.67
N ASP A 32 -4.63 9.25 0.88
CA ASP A 32 -5.79 8.68 0.20
C ASP A 32 -5.78 9.08 -1.27
N ARG A 33 -5.20 8.22 -2.10
CA ARG A 33 -5.10 8.40 -3.55
C ARG A 33 -5.11 7.05 -4.25
N GLU A 34 -5.33 7.10 -5.55
CA GLU A 34 -5.12 5.97 -6.43
C GLU A 34 -3.63 5.80 -6.72
N TYR A 35 -3.19 4.54 -6.65
CA TYR A 35 -1.84 4.11 -6.95
C TYR A 35 -1.87 3.34 -8.26
N ASP A 36 -1.04 3.73 -9.22
CA ASP A 36 -1.01 3.14 -10.56
C ASP A 36 -0.20 1.82 -10.62
N GLY A 37 0.41 1.39 -9.52
CA GLY A 37 1.24 0.19 -9.52
C GLY A 37 1.98 -0.09 -8.21
N PRO A 38 2.62 -1.26 -8.12
CA PRO A 38 3.44 -1.62 -6.96
C PRO A 38 4.63 -0.67 -6.78
N SER A 39 5.09 -0.06 -7.88
CA SER A 39 6.16 0.95 -7.90
C SER A 39 5.75 2.27 -7.23
N GLY A 40 4.46 2.65 -7.29
CA GLY A 40 3.95 3.81 -6.57
C GLY A 40 3.93 3.57 -5.06
N VAL A 41 3.55 2.36 -4.67
CA VAL A 41 3.48 1.93 -3.27
C VAL A 41 4.86 1.77 -2.66
N SER A 42 5.77 1.05 -3.33
CA SER A 42 7.13 0.83 -2.83
C SER A 42 7.94 2.12 -2.72
N LYS A 43 7.73 3.09 -3.61
CA LYS A 43 8.31 4.43 -3.48
C LYS A 43 7.87 5.15 -2.22
N GLU A 44 6.59 5.07 -1.87
CA GLU A 44 6.07 5.73 -0.66
C GLU A 44 6.57 5.03 0.61
N ILE A 45 6.55 3.70 0.66
CA ILE A 45 7.05 2.95 1.83
C ILE A 45 8.55 3.19 2.05
N THR A 46 9.35 3.25 0.96
CA THR A 46 10.80 3.53 1.05
C THR A 46 11.10 4.94 1.57
N LYS A 47 10.19 5.89 1.38
CA LYS A 47 10.39 7.30 1.78
C LYS A 47 10.20 7.54 3.27
N THR A 48 9.60 6.59 4.00
CA THR A 48 9.32 6.69 5.44
C THR A 48 10.41 6.03 6.31
N SER A 49 11.55 5.62 5.73
CA SER A 49 12.71 5.10 6.49
C SER A 49 13.58 6.19 7.12
#